data_AF-A0A422NCA7-F1
#
_entry.id   AF-A0A422NCA7-F1
#
_cell.length_a   1.000
_cell.length_b   1.000
_cell.length_c   1.000
_cell.angle_alpha   90.00
_cell.angle_beta   90.00
_cell.angle_gamma   90.00
#
_symmetry.space_group_name_H-M   'P 1'
#
loop_
_entity.id
_entity.type
_entity.pdbx_description
1 polymer ?
#
loop_
_entity_poly.entity_id
_entity_poly.type
_entity_poly.pdbx_seq_one_letter_code
_entity_poly.pdbx_strand_id
1 'polypeptide(L)'
;MRATSLLRVRLPKARRPRERPWDIFNTREFGFSEGSQNYSMWLLTASTYATLLLFESCQQMLRILVRGDTCSACDAAREHYRQRVAEKEREMQEAFRRSGHA
;
A
#
# COMPACT_ATOMS: atom_id res chain seq x y z
N MET A 1 -37.48 -52.46 -1.34
CA MET A 1 -36.09 -51.98 -1.24
C MET A 1 -35.28 -52.58 -2.38
N ARG A 2 -34.71 -51.76 -3.27
CA ARG A 2 -33.87 -52.21 -4.40
C ARG A 2 -32.51 -52.65 -3.85
N ALA A 3 -32.18 -53.93 -3.98
CA ALA A 3 -30.83 -54.43 -3.69
C ALA A 3 -29.91 -54.08 -4.87
N THR A 4 -28.93 -53.21 -4.65
CA THR A 4 -27.87 -52.94 -5.63
C THR A 4 -26.84 -54.05 -5.57
N SER A 5 -26.65 -54.76 -6.69
CA SER A 5 -25.59 -55.75 -6.81
C SER A 5 -24.23 -55.05 -6.86
N LEU A 6 -23.37 -55.32 -5.87
CA LEU A 6 -22.01 -54.81 -5.84
C LEU A 6 -21.18 -55.51 -6.94
N LEU A 7 -20.94 -54.81 -8.05
CA LEU A 7 -20.00 -55.22 -9.08
C LEU A 7 -18.59 -55.30 -8.49
N ARG A 8 -18.09 -56.53 -8.33
CA ARG A 8 -16.69 -56.79 -7.96
C ARG A 8 -15.78 -56.48 -9.14
N VAL A 9 -15.36 -55.22 -9.26
CA VAL A 9 -14.35 -54.81 -10.24
C VAL A 9 -12.98 -55.27 -9.73
N ARG A 10 -12.22 -56.02 -10.54
CA ARG A 10 -10.80 -56.31 -10.26
C ARG A 10 -10.02 -55.01 -10.39
N LEU A 11 -9.64 -54.43 -9.27
CA LEU A 11 -8.65 -53.34 -9.25
C LEU A 11 -7.31 -53.90 -9.75
N PRO A 12 -6.58 -53.19 -10.64
CA PRO A 12 -5.25 -53.60 -11.04
C PRO A 12 -4.40 -53.76 -9.77
N LYS A 13 -3.66 -54.86 -9.67
CA LYS A 13 -2.75 -55.12 -8.54
C LYS A 13 -1.88 -53.88 -8.35
N ALA A 14 -2.10 -53.14 -7.26
CA ALA A 14 -1.19 -52.11 -6.83
C ALA A 14 0.16 -52.80 -6.61
N ARG A 15 1.09 -52.63 -7.56
CA ARG A 15 2.49 -52.95 -7.32
C ARG A 15 2.86 -52.08 -6.12
N ARG A 16 3.16 -52.70 -4.98
CA ARG A 16 3.66 -51.96 -3.83
C ARG A 16 4.82 -51.10 -4.32
N PRO A 17 4.78 -49.77 -4.17
CA PRO A 17 5.94 -48.95 -4.48
C PRO A 17 7.07 -49.50 -3.60
N ARG A 18 8.17 -49.94 -4.23
CA ARG A 18 9.41 -50.26 -3.50
C ARG A 18 10.11 -48.99 -3.02
N GLU A 19 9.59 -47.84 -3.40
CA GLU A 19 10.11 -46.51 -3.11
C GLU A 19 9.39 -45.94 -1.89
N ARG A 20 10.17 -45.29 -1.03
CA ARG A 20 9.66 -44.78 0.24
C ARG A 20 8.72 -43.61 -0.09
N PRO A 21 7.68 -43.33 0.71
CA PRO A 21 6.65 -42.34 0.34
C PRO A 21 7.17 -40.93 0.02
N TRP A 22 8.38 -40.59 0.48
CA TRP A 22 9.05 -39.34 0.17
C TRP A 22 9.82 -39.33 -1.17
N ASP A 23 10.11 -40.50 -1.75
CA ASP A 23 10.78 -40.60 -3.06
C ASP A 23 9.82 -40.31 -4.24
N ILE A 24 8.51 -40.40 -4.03
CA ILE A 24 7.49 -39.98 -5.00
C ILE A 24 7.47 -38.45 -5.16
N PHE A 25 7.95 -37.73 -4.14
CA PHE A 25 8.16 -36.28 -4.18
C PHE A 25 9.56 -35.90 -4.64
N ASN A 26 10.36 -36.85 -5.13
CA ASN A 26 11.65 -36.56 -5.72
C ASN A 26 11.42 -36.09 -7.18
N THR A 27 11.21 -34.78 -7.26
CA THR A 27 11.15 -33.78 -8.35
C THR A 27 11.76 -34.06 -9.74
N ARG A 28 12.36 -35.23 -9.97
CA ARG A 28 13.00 -35.59 -11.23
C ARG A 28 12.02 -36.06 -12.32
N GLU A 29 10.90 -36.68 -11.97
CA GLU A 29 9.92 -37.19 -12.96
C GLU A 29 8.72 -36.28 -13.23
N PHE A 30 8.40 -35.37 -12.31
CA PHE A 30 7.27 -34.45 -12.49
C PHE A 30 7.61 -33.16 -13.26
N GLY A 31 8.84 -33.02 -13.78
CA GLY A 31 9.28 -31.80 -14.45
C GLY A 31 9.20 -30.55 -13.57
N PHE A 32 8.99 -30.73 -12.26
CA PHE A 32 9.07 -29.69 -11.27
C PHE A 32 10.55 -29.49 -10.97
N SER A 33 11.22 -28.75 -11.84
CA SER A 33 12.48 -28.12 -11.48
C SER A 33 12.25 -27.43 -10.13
N GLU A 34 12.98 -27.86 -9.11
CA GLU A 34 13.01 -27.31 -7.75
C GLU A 34 13.42 -25.83 -7.67
N GLY A 35 13.45 -25.15 -8.81
CA GLY A 35 13.49 -23.71 -8.92
C GLY A 35 12.49 -23.26 -9.97
N SER A 36 11.19 -23.47 -9.76
CA SER A 36 10.17 -22.62 -10.41
C SER A 36 10.27 -21.20 -9.82
N GLN A 37 11.42 -20.59 -10.08
CA GLN A 37 11.65 -19.18 -10.07
C GLN A 37 10.77 -18.63 -11.18
N ASN A 38 9.47 -18.54 -10.91
CA ASN A 38 8.52 -17.80 -11.72
C ASN A 38 8.85 -16.31 -11.52
N TYR A 39 10.02 -15.89 -12.02
CA TYR A 39 10.44 -14.49 -12.02
C TYR A 39 9.37 -13.63 -12.66
N SER A 40 8.65 -14.16 -13.66
CA SER A 40 7.46 -13.53 -14.22
C SER A 40 6.37 -13.26 -13.17
N MET A 41 6.04 -14.21 -12.30
CA MET A 41 5.09 -14.02 -11.21
C MET A 41 5.59 -12.96 -10.23
N TRP A 42 6.84 -13.06 -9.79
CA TRP A 42 7.42 -12.09 -8.85
C TRP A 42 7.54 -10.68 -9.43
N LEU A 43 7.94 -10.54 -10.70
CA LEU A 43 7.99 -9.27 -11.42
C LEU A 43 6.58 -8.70 -11.61
N LEU A 44 5.60 -9.54 -11.93
CA LEU A 44 4.21 -9.12 -12.05
C LEU A 44 3.69 -8.63 -10.70
N THR A 45 3.93 -9.36 -9.62
CA THR A 45 3.55 -8.95 -8.26
C THR A 45 4.27 -7.67 -7.85
N ALA A 46 5.58 -7.55 -8.06
CA ALA A 46 6.32 -6.33 -7.72
C ALA A 46 5.81 -5.12 -8.51
N SER A 47 5.50 -5.28 -9.80
CA SER A 47 4.99 -4.19 -10.64
C SER A 47 3.57 -3.77 -10.25
N THR A 48 2.68 -4.70 -9.89
CA THR A 48 1.34 -4.36 -9.40
C THR A 48 1.41 -3.61 -8.08
N TYR A 49 2.22 -4.07 -7.12
CA TYR A 49 2.43 -3.36 -5.86
C TYR A 49 3.01 -1.95 -6.06
N ALA A 50 4.03 -1.81 -6.92
CA ALA A 50 4.62 -0.51 -7.21
C ALA A 50 3.62 0.46 -7.85
N THR A 51 2.77 -0.04 -8.76
CA THR A 51 1.73 0.76 -9.42
C THR A 51 0.68 1.25 -8.42
N LEU A 52 0.22 0.36 -7.52
CA LEU A 52 -0.73 0.72 -6.46
C LEU A 52 -0.14 1.76 -5.51
N LEU A 53 1.11 1.59 -5.09
CA LEU A 53 1.80 2.53 -4.21
C LEU A 53 1.99 3.89 -4.88
N LEU A 54 2.36 3.90 -6.16
CA LEU A 54 2.45 5.14 -6.94
C LEU A 54 1.09 5.83 -7.02
N PHE A 55 0.02 5.09 -7.31
CA PHE A 55 -1.33 5.63 -7.37
C PHE A 55 -1.77 6.27 -6.04
N GLU A 56 -1.53 5.60 -4.92
CA GLU A 56 -1.81 6.15 -3.58
C GLU A 56 -0.98 7.40 -3.28
N SER A 57 0.32 7.40 -3.62
CA SER A 57 1.18 8.55 -3.41
C SER A 57 0.74 9.77 -4.23
N CYS A 58 0.33 9.55 -5.49
CA CYS A 58 -0.23 10.59 -6.36
C CYS A 58 -1.54 11.14 -5.80
N GLN A 59 -2.44 10.26 -5.33
CA GLN A 59 -3.69 10.66 -4.69
C GLN A 59 -3.42 11.50 -3.41
N GLN A 60 -2.46 11.10 -2.59
CA GLN A 60 -2.08 11.87 -1.40
C GLN A 60 -1.46 13.22 -1.75
N MET A 61 -0.53 13.27 -2.72
CA MET A 61 0.05 14.52 -3.23
C MET A 61 -1.04 15.46 -3.76
N LEU A 62 -1.96 14.94 -4.57
CA LEU A 62 -3.09 15.73 -5.09
C LEU A 62 -3.98 16.23 -3.96
N ARG A 63 -4.23 15.44 -2.91
CA ARG A 63 -4.99 15.91 -1.74
C ARG A 63 -4.26 17.03 -1.00
N ILE A 64 -2.95 16.94 -0.83
CA ILE A 64 -2.12 17.99 -0.20
C ILE A 64 -2.17 19.27 -1.05
N LEU A 65 -2.02 19.14 -2.36
CA LEU A 65 -2.07 20.27 -3.31
C LEU A 65 -3.47 20.90 -3.41
N VAL A 66 -4.53 20.08 -3.46
CA VAL A 66 -5.92 20.53 -3.62
C VAL A 66 -6.50 21.06 -2.30
N ARG A 67 -6.13 20.49 -1.15
CA ARG A 67 -6.43 21.14 0.14
C ARG A 67 -5.78 22.51 0.24
N GLY A 68 -4.76 22.77 -0.58
CA GLY A 68 -3.95 23.96 -0.45
C GLY A 68 -3.38 23.97 0.96
N ASP A 69 -2.81 22.85 1.40
CA ASP A 69 -2.06 22.76 2.66
C ASP A 69 -0.83 23.67 2.51
N THR A 70 -1.06 24.99 2.60
CA THR A 70 -0.08 25.93 3.08
C THR A 70 0.40 25.31 4.39
N CYS A 71 1.67 24.93 4.41
CA CYS A 71 2.30 24.32 5.57
C CYS A 71 1.77 24.98 6.85
N SER A 72 1.35 24.20 7.85
CA SER A 72 0.78 24.76 9.09
C SER A 72 1.73 25.77 9.75
N ALA A 73 3.04 25.60 9.54
CA ALA A 73 4.04 26.59 9.94
C ALA A 73 3.96 27.90 9.12
N CYS A 74 3.68 27.82 7.82
CA CYS A 74 3.46 28.99 6.96
C CYS A 74 2.16 29.72 7.34
N ASP A 75 1.09 29.01 7.67
CA ASP A 75 -0.15 29.63 8.14
C ASP A 75 0.01 30.26 9.52
N ALA A 76 0.67 29.58 10.45
CA ALA A 76 1.02 30.13 11.74
C ALA A 76 1.91 31.38 11.61
N ALA A 77 2.91 31.36 10.71
CA ALA A 77 3.77 32.51 10.43
C ALA A 77 2.98 33.69 9.81
N ARG A 78 2.03 33.39 8.93
CA ARG A 78 1.16 34.41 8.30
C ARG A 78 0.21 35.04 9.33
N GLU A 79 -0.36 34.23 10.21
CA GLU A 79 -1.23 34.69 11.29
C GLU A 79 -0.44 35.57 12.29
N HIS A 80 0.75 35.13 12.69
CA HIS A 80 1.63 35.90 13.57
C HIS A 80 2.11 37.21 12.91
N TYR A 81 2.33 37.22 11.60
CA TYR A 81 2.63 38.45 10.86
C TYR A 81 1.43 39.41 10.85
N ARG A 82 0.22 38.92 10.60
CA ARG A 82 -1.02 39.74 10.64
C ARG A 82 -1.23 40.38 12.01
N GLN A 83 -1.00 39.63 13.08
CA GLN A 83 -1.11 40.16 14.46
C GLN A 83 -0.12 41.30 14.70
N ARG A 84 1.15 41.13 14.31
CA ARG A 84 2.17 42.18 14.46
C ARG A 84 1.85 43.44 13.65
N VAL A 85 1.28 43.29 12.46
CA VAL A 85 0.83 44.44 11.66
C VAL A 85 -0.32 45.17 12.36
N ALA A 86 -1.32 44.43 12.86
CA ALA A 86 -2.46 45.02 13.57
C ALA A 86 -2.04 45.74 14.86
N GLU A 87 -1.07 45.18 15.60
CA GLU A 87 -0.48 45.85 16.78
C GLU A 87 0.23 47.15 16.40
N LYS A 88 1.04 47.13 15.33
CA LYS A 88 1.75 48.32 14.84
C LYS A 88 0.81 49.41 14.33
N GLU A 89 -0.28 49.03 13.67
CA GLU A 89 -1.33 49.98 13.26
C GLU A 89 -1.99 50.65 14.45
N ARG A 90 -2.27 49.90 15.53
CA ARG A 90 -2.81 50.46 16.77
C ARG A 90 -1.83 51.41 17.44
N GLU A 91 -0.56 51.03 17.56
CA GLU A 91 0.49 51.91 18.11
C GLU A 91 0.61 53.22 17.32
N MET A 92 0.57 53.16 15.99
CA MET A 92 0.62 54.36 15.14
C MET A 92 -0.62 55.25 15.31
N GLN A 93 -1.81 54.66 15.41
CA GLN A 93 -3.05 55.41 15.66
C GLN A 93 -3.03 56.09 17.04
N GLU A 94 -2.51 55.40 18.06
CA GLU A 94 -2.34 55.96 19.40
C GLU A 94 -1.29 57.07 19.43
N ALA A 95 -0.16 56.89 18.74
CA ALA A 95 0.87 57.92 18.60
C ALA A 95 0.31 59.17 17.90
N PHE A 96 -0.44 59.00 16.82
CA PHE A 96 -1.10 60.10 16.10
C PHE A 96 -2.12 60.83 16.98
N ARG A 97 -2.94 60.10 17.74
CA ARG A 97 -3.88 60.69 18.72
C ARG A 97 -3.16 61.48 19.81
N ARG A 98 -2.03 60.99 20.32
CA ARG A 98 -1.23 61.69 21.33
C ARG A 98 -0.57 62.95 20.76
N SER A 99 -0.09 62.91 19.51
CA SER A 99 0.49 64.10 18.85
C SER A 99 -0.54 65.15 18.44
N GLY A 100 -1.82 64.78 18.25
CA GLY A 100 -2.90 65.73 17.98
C GLY A 100 -3.47 66.46 19.20
N HIS A 101 -2.99 66.12 20.41
CA HIS A 101 -3.38 66.75 21.68
C HIS A 101 -2.28 67.63 22.30
N ALA A 102 -1.20 67.90 21.56
CA ALA A 102 -0.17 68.88 21.90
C ALA A 102 -0.33 70.13 21.04
#